data_AF-A0A5S4STH6-F1
#
_entry.id   AF-A0A5S4STH6-F1
#
_cell.length_a   1.000
_cell.length_b   1.000
_cell.length_c   1.000
_cell.angle_alpha   90.00
_cell.angle_beta   90.00
_cell.angle_gamma   90.00
#
_symmetry.space_group_name_H-M   'P 1'
#
loop_
_entity.id
_entity.type
_entity.pdbx_description
1 polymer ?
#
loop_
_entity_poly.entity_id
_entity_poly.type
_entity_poly.pdbx_seq_one_letter_code
_entity_poly.pdbx_strand_id
1 'polypeptide(L)'
;MTEQKYPPADQFPTDIKVAAVYMSMPAPDDYSVKLKWANIRDELPRHFKKPSLDLLLNFLTNILTDSSESTERAIDATLIDLRSEAPVEWELDRRYKNIHNDGSYIYRLMSLHLVINPNGAFAIMNTNKEILLEQKSKGGRTFTFPPHLYFRT
;
A
#
# COMPACT_ATOMS: atom_id res chain seq x y z
N MET A 1 26.20 19.83 17.91
CA MET A 1 26.06 18.43 17.43
C MET A 1 25.04 18.47 16.31
N THR A 2 25.44 18.23 15.08
CA THR A 2 24.53 18.19 13.93
C THR A 2 23.69 16.91 14.03
N GLU A 3 22.38 17.05 14.20
CA GLU A 3 21.46 15.93 14.05
C GLU A 3 21.64 15.35 12.65
N GLN A 4 22.07 14.10 12.56
CA GLN A 4 22.19 13.40 11.30
C GLN A 4 20.76 13.11 10.78
N LYS A 5 20.29 13.97 9.88
CA LYS A 5 18.93 13.93 9.32
C LYS A 5 18.64 12.68 8.47
N TYR A 6 19.67 12.04 7.93
CA TYR A 6 19.55 10.90 7.02
C TYR A 6 20.50 9.75 7.38
N PRO A 7 20.12 8.49 7.12
CA PRO A 7 21.02 7.36 7.25
C PRO A 7 22.24 7.48 6.30
N PRO A 8 23.32 6.72 6.55
CA PRO A 8 24.47 6.68 5.65
C PRO A 8 24.06 6.24 4.23
N ALA A 9 24.46 7.01 3.21
CA ALA A 9 24.07 6.77 1.82
C ALA A 9 24.67 5.49 1.20
N ASP A 10 25.73 4.95 1.78
CA ASP A 10 26.43 3.77 1.30
C ASP A 10 26.11 2.49 2.09
N GLN A 11 25.19 2.57 3.07
CA GLN A 11 24.78 1.44 3.89
C GLN A 11 23.34 1.07 3.62
N PHE A 12 23.09 -0.23 3.49
CA PHE A 12 21.75 -0.75 3.30
C PHE A 12 20.94 -0.61 4.61
N PRO A 13 19.76 0.03 4.59
CA PRO A 13 18.90 0.16 5.77
C PRO A 13 18.53 -1.19 6.40
N THR A 14 18.62 -1.29 7.72
CA THR A 14 18.32 -2.55 8.46
C THR A 14 16.87 -2.67 8.91
N ASP A 15 16.13 -1.58 8.93
CA ASP A 15 14.72 -1.56 9.31
C ASP A 15 13.89 -0.68 8.37
N ILE A 16 12.57 -0.91 8.38
CA ILE A 16 11.65 -0.30 7.43
C ILE A 16 11.53 1.21 7.61
N LYS A 17 11.69 1.74 8.82
CA LYS A 17 11.59 3.18 9.08
C LYS A 17 12.81 3.90 8.53
N VAL A 18 14.00 3.34 8.76
CA VAL A 18 15.23 3.87 8.16
C VAL A 18 15.17 3.77 6.64
N ALA A 19 14.62 2.68 6.09
CA ALA A 19 14.40 2.54 4.65
C ALA A 19 13.45 3.61 4.09
N ALA A 20 12.35 3.91 4.78
CA ALA A 20 11.42 4.97 4.38
C ALA A 20 12.11 6.35 4.36
N VAL A 21 12.89 6.66 5.41
CA VAL A 21 13.70 7.90 5.45
C VAL A 21 14.73 7.92 4.31
N TYR A 22 15.37 6.79 4.01
CA TYR A 22 16.34 6.66 2.91
C TYR A 22 15.72 7.01 1.56
N MET A 23 14.47 6.63 1.29
CA MET A 23 13.76 6.98 0.06
C MET A 23 13.55 8.49 -0.12
N SER A 24 13.55 9.26 0.97
CA SER A 24 13.46 10.73 0.95
C SER A 24 14.82 11.44 0.88
N MET A 25 15.93 10.68 0.99
CA MET A 25 17.28 11.25 0.98
C MET A 25 17.62 11.83 -0.40
N PRO A 26 18.22 13.03 -0.48
CA PRO A 26 18.75 13.56 -1.74
C PRO A 26 19.93 12.71 -2.23
N ALA A 27 20.14 12.69 -3.54
CA ALA A 27 21.30 12.02 -4.11
C ALA A 27 22.61 12.66 -3.59
N PRO A 28 23.60 11.87 -3.16
CA PRO A 28 24.87 12.41 -2.69
C PRO A 28 25.72 12.95 -3.85
N ASP A 29 26.58 13.92 -3.54
CA ASP A 29 27.44 14.58 -4.53
C ASP A 29 28.62 13.71 -4.98
N ASP A 30 29.17 12.90 -4.05
CA ASP A 30 30.26 11.97 -4.36
C ASP A 30 29.78 10.85 -5.29
N TYR A 31 30.45 10.70 -6.44
CA TYR A 31 30.05 9.76 -7.49
C TYR A 31 30.05 8.29 -7.02
N SER A 32 31.05 7.89 -6.24
CA SER A 32 31.18 6.51 -5.75
C SER A 32 30.07 6.17 -4.76
N VAL A 33 29.71 7.13 -3.91
CA VAL A 33 28.60 7.00 -2.95
C VAL A 33 27.26 7.05 -3.69
N LYS A 34 27.12 7.91 -4.71
CA LYS A 34 25.90 8.04 -5.53
C LYS A 34 25.52 6.75 -6.24
N LEU A 35 26.49 6.02 -6.77
CA LEU A 35 26.23 4.74 -7.42
C LEU A 35 25.69 3.71 -6.42
N LYS A 36 26.32 3.60 -5.24
CA LYS A 36 25.84 2.71 -4.17
C LYS A 36 24.45 3.12 -3.69
N TRP A 37 24.23 4.42 -3.51
CA TRP A 37 22.95 4.97 -3.08
C TRP A 37 21.82 4.64 -4.05
N ALA A 38 22.06 4.78 -5.36
CA ALA A 38 21.07 4.45 -6.38
C ALA A 38 20.73 2.95 -6.35
N ASN A 39 21.74 2.08 -6.27
CA ASN A 39 21.52 0.63 -6.18
C ASN A 39 20.72 0.24 -4.93
N ILE A 40 21.07 0.79 -3.76
CA ILE A 40 20.35 0.54 -2.51
C ILE A 40 18.90 1.00 -2.65
N ARG A 41 18.68 2.23 -3.16
CA ARG A 41 17.35 2.81 -3.37
C ARG A 41 16.48 1.92 -4.27
N ASP A 42 17.05 1.36 -5.33
CA ASP A 42 16.33 0.46 -6.25
C ASP A 42 16.01 -0.91 -5.64
N GLU A 43 16.84 -1.39 -4.70
CA GLU A 43 16.64 -2.68 -4.03
C GLU A 43 15.68 -2.60 -2.82
N LEU A 44 15.59 -1.45 -2.16
CA LEU A 44 14.78 -1.24 -0.96
C LEU A 44 13.31 -1.68 -1.11
N PRO A 45 12.56 -1.30 -2.15
CA PRO A 45 11.17 -1.74 -2.31
C PRO A 45 11.02 -3.27 -2.37
N ARG A 46 12.03 -3.95 -2.93
CA ARG A 46 12.03 -5.41 -3.09
C ARG A 46 12.33 -6.10 -1.76
N HIS A 47 13.32 -5.60 -1.03
CA HIS A 47 13.73 -6.15 0.26
C HIS A 47 12.65 -5.97 1.33
N PHE A 48 12.01 -4.80 1.37
CA PHE A 48 10.99 -4.46 2.36
C PHE A 48 9.56 -4.71 1.90
N LYS A 49 9.35 -5.46 0.81
CA LYS A 49 8.00 -5.71 0.26
C LYS A 49 7.03 -6.30 1.28
N LYS A 50 7.44 -7.36 2.01
CA LYS A 50 6.59 -8.02 2.99
C LYS A 50 6.33 -7.14 4.23
N PRO A 51 7.35 -6.57 4.90
CA PRO A 51 7.12 -5.63 6.00
C PRO A 51 6.21 -4.45 5.63
N SER A 52 6.35 -3.94 4.41
CA SER A 52 5.53 -2.83 3.93
C SER A 52 4.07 -3.25 3.69
N LEU A 53 3.85 -4.48 3.22
CA LEU A 53 2.50 -5.06 3.11
C LEU A 53 1.85 -5.24 4.49
N ASP A 54 2.59 -5.76 5.48
CA ASP A 54 2.07 -5.95 6.83
C ASP A 54 1.65 -4.60 7.45
N LEU A 55 2.44 -3.53 7.23
CA LEU A 55 2.06 -2.17 7.63
C LEU A 55 0.81 -1.66 6.90
N LEU A 56 0.72 -1.85 5.59
CA LEU A 56 -0.46 -1.47 4.81
C LEU A 56 -1.72 -2.12 5.39
N LEU A 57 -1.72 -3.44 5.59
CA LEU A 57 -2.88 -4.16 6.11
C LEU A 57 -3.27 -3.63 7.49
N ASN A 58 -2.27 -3.38 8.36
CA ASN A 58 -2.50 -2.79 9.67
C ASN A 58 -3.16 -1.41 9.59
N PHE A 59 -2.68 -0.53 8.72
CA PHE A 59 -3.23 0.82 8.58
C PHE A 59 -4.69 0.80 8.09
N LEU A 60 -5.00 -0.14 7.20
CA LEU A 60 -6.35 -0.31 6.66
C LEU A 60 -7.33 -0.97 7.63
N THR A 61 -6.86 -1.60 8.70
CA THR A 61 -7.70 -2.38 9.66
C THR A 61 -8.70 -1.50 10.43
N ASN A 62 -8.55 -0.18 10.40
CA ASN A 62 -9.43 0.75 11.12
C ASN A 62 -10.35 1.56 10.21
N ILE A 63 -10.35 1.31 8.91
CA ILE A 63 -11.22 2.03 7.97
C ILE A 63 -12.65 1.53 8.13
N LEU A 64 -13.51 2.39 8.67
CA LEU A 64 -14.94 2.15 8.82
C LEU A 64 -15.73 3.25 8.12
N THR A 65 -16.25 2.91 6.94
CA THR A 65 -17.00 3.85 6.07
C THR A 65 -18.38 3.30 5.72
N ASP A 66 -19.27 4.15 5.24
CA ASP A 66 -20.68 3.83 4.94
C ASP A 66 -21.03 3.83 3.44
N SER A 67 -20.06 4.16 2.59
CA SER A 67 -20.19 4.15 1.13
C SER A 67 -18.87 3.79 0.48
N SER A 68 -18.93 3.22 -0.73
CA SER A 68 -17.74 2.87 -1.51
C SER A 68 -16.85 4.07 -1.83
N GLU A 69 -17.42 5.25 -2.10
CA GLU A 69 -16.68 6.49 -2.37
C GLU A 69 -15.93 6.99 -1.12
N SER A 70 -16.54 6.90 0.06
CA SER A 70 -15.86 7.24 1.31
C SER A 70 -14.76 6.22 1.64
N THR A 71 -14.97 4.93 1.37
CA THR A 71 -13.92 3.89 1.52
C THR A 71 -12.73 4.20 0.64
N GLU A 72 -12.98 4.52 -0.64
CA GLU A 72 -11.96 4.84 -1.62
C GLU A 72 -11.08 6.01 -1.17
N ARG A 73 -11.71 7.10 -0.70
CA ARG A 73 -10.99 8.27 -0.15
C ARG A 73 -10.20 7.94 1.11
N ALA A 74 -10.75 7.14 2.02
CA ALA A 74 -10.06 6.75 3.25
C ALA A 74 -8.82 5.87 2.95
N ILE A 75 -8.92 5.00 1.94
CA ILE A 75 -7.79 4.20 1.47
C ILE A 75 -6.73 5.11 0.85
N ASP A 76 -7.09 6.06 -0.01
CA ASP A 76 -6.11 7.00 -0.59
C ASP A 76 -5.35 7.78 0.49
N ALA A 77 -6.04 8.30 1.50
CA ALA A 77 -5.41 8.97 2.64
C ALA A 77 -4.42 8.05 3.38
N THR A 78 -4.85 6.81 3.61
CA THR A 78 -4.00 5.79 4.26
C THR A 78 -2.75 5.46 3.44
N LEU A 79 -2.87 5.39 2.11
CA LEU A 79 -1.75 5.14 1.22
C LEU A 79 -0.77 6.32 1.20
N ILE A 80 -1.26 7.56 1.33
CA ILE A 80 -0.41 8.75 1.49
C ILE A 80 0.38 8.67 2.80
N ASP A 81 -0.28 8.35 3.91
CA ASP A 81 0.37 8.24 5.22
C ASP A 81 1.46 7.15 5.21
N LEU A 82 1.17 6.00 4.58
CA LEU A 82 2.10 4.87 4.47
C LEU A 82 3.41 5.22 3.74
N ARG A 83 3.41 6.21 2.83
CA ARG A 83 4.64 6.65 2.13
C ARG A 83 5.72 7.17 3.08
N SER A 84 5.32 7.63 4.27
CA SER A 84 6.27 8.08 5.29
C SER A 84 6.84 6.94 6.13
N GLU A 85 6.23 5.76 6.09
CA GLU A 85 6.54 4.62 6.96
C GLU A 85 7.08 3.40 6.20
N ALA A 86 7.03 3.39 4.86
CA ALA A 86 7.48 2.28 4.03
C ALA A 86 8.22 2.74 2.76
N PRO A 87 9.28 2.02 2.32
CA PRO A 87 10.06 2.37 1.13
C PRO A 87 9.44 1.89 -0.20
N VAL A 88 8.12 1.71 -0.25
CA VAL A 88 7.39 1.23 -1.42
C VAL A 88 6.34 2.27 -1.77
N GLU A 89 6.15 2.56 -3.06
CA GLU A 89 5.04 3.40 -3.49
C GLU A 89 3.72 2.62 -3.45
N TRP A 90 2.74 3.17 -2.73
CA TRP A 90 1.43 2.58 -2.56
C TRP A 90 0.38 3.49 -3.20
N GLU A 91 -0.25 2.99 -4.27
CA GLU A 91 -1.30 3.70 -5.01
C GLU A 91 -2.35 2.71 -5.51
N LEU A 92 -3.60 3.16 -5.56
CA LEU A 92 -4.67 2.44 -6.26
C LEU A 92 -4.47 2.60 -7.76
N ASP A 93 -4.24 1.50 -8.47
CA ASP A 93 -4.15 1.55 -9.93
C ASP A 93 -5.54 1.70 -10.54
N ARG A 94 -5.93 2.97 -10.74
CA ARG A 94 -7.25 3.36 -11.23
C ARG A 94 -7.53 2.90 -12.65
N ARG A 95 -6.49 2.53 -13.43
CA ARG A 95 -6.65 1.96 -14.78
C ARG A 95 -7.36 0.60 -14.75
N TYR A 96 -7.35 -0.07 -13.60
CA TYR A 96 -8.01 -1.37 -13.39
C TYR A 96 -9.31 -1.24 -12.59
N LYS A 97 -9.88 -0.03 -12.47
CA LYS A 97 -11.17 0.17 -11.80
C LYS A 97 -12.27 -0.53 -12.59
N ASN A 98 -12.78 -1.64 -12.05
CA ASN A 98 -13.95 -2.33 -12.60
C ASN A 98 -15.16 -2.04 -11.71
N ILE A 99 -16.21 -1.51 -12.31
CA ILE A 99 -17.49 -1.24 -11.64
C ILE A 99 -18.46 -2.36 -11.99
N HIS A 100 -19.05 -2.97 -10.98
CA HIS A 100 -20.02 -4.05 -11.15
C HIS A 100 -21.46 -3.55 -11.05
N ASN A 101 -22.40 -4.37 -11.54
CA ASN A 101 -23.82 -4.05 -11.56
C ASN A 101 -24.41 -3.90 -10.15
N ASP A 102 -23.81 -4.54 -9.14
CA ASP A 102 -24.20 -4.39 -7.75
C ASP A 102 -23.63 -3.12 -7.10
N GLY A 103 -22.83 -2.33 -7.83
CA GLY A 103 -22.19 -1.09 -7.38
C GLY A 103 -20.84 -1.30 -6.68
N SER A 104 -20.34 -2.54 -6.60
CA SER A 104 -19.00 -2.81 -6.07
C SER A 104 -17.89 -2.39 -7.04
N TYR A 105 -16.71 -2.11 -6.49
CA TYR A 105 -15.52 -1.72 -7.24
C TYR A 105 -14.37 -2.67 -6.98
N ILE A 106 -13.54 -2.90 -8.00
CA ILE A 106 -12.25 -3.57 -7.86
C ILE A 106 -11.14 -2.63 -8.28
N TYR A 107 -10.06 -2.61 -7.49
CA TYR A 107 -8.79 -2.00 -7.85
C TYR A 107 -7.68 -3.05 -7.87
N ARG A 108 -6.65 -2.78 -8.67
CA ARG A 108 -5.33 -3.32 -8.37
C ARG A 108 -4.63 -2.41 -7.37
N LEU A 109 -4.13 -3.01 -6.30
CA LEU A 109 -3.24 -2.38 -5.33
C LEU A 109 -1.90 -3.11 -5.45
N MET A 110 -1.02 -2.60 -6.31
CA MET A 110 0.17 -3.33 -6.79
C MET A 110 -0.19 -4.68 -7.45
N SER A 111 0.20 -5.80 -6.82
CA SER A 111 -0.12 -7.19 -7.22
C SER A 111 -1.31 -7.76 -6.45
N LEU A 112 -2.00 -6.96 -5.64
CA LEU A 112 -3.16 -7.36 -4.85
C LEU A 112 -4.45 -6.86 -5.51
N HIS A 113 -5.56 -7.49 -5.14
CA HIS A 113 -6.90 -7.04 -5.47
C HIS A 113 -7.54 -6.40 -4.25
N LEU A 114 -8.09 -5.21 -4.42
CA LEU A 114 -8.94 -4.55 -3.43
C LEU A 114 -10.37 -4.54 -3.98
N VAL A 115 -11.32 -5.07 -3.22
CA VAL A 115 -12.74 -5.08 -3.56
C VAL A 115 -13.50 -4.24 -2.55
N ILE A 116 -14.27 -3.26 -3.03
CA ILE A 116 -15.07 -2.35 -2.19
C ILE A 116 -16.55 -2.56 -2.52
N ASN A 117 -17.36 -2.83 -1.49
CA ASN A 117 -18.80 -2.96 -1.62
C ASN A 117 -19.49 -1.59 -1.55
N PRO A 118 -20.71 -1.43 -2.12
CA PRO A 118 -21.45 -0.17 -2.09
C PRO A 118 -21.71 0.36 -0.68
N ASN A 119 -21.81 -0.55 0.29
CA ASN A 119 -22.08 -0.24 1.69
C ASN A 119 -20.84 0.25 2.47
N GLY A 120 -19.66 0.31 1.83
CA GLY A 120 -18.40 0.72 2.43
C GLY A 120 -17.60 -0.37 3.15
N ALA A 121 -18.03 -1.63 3.10
CA ALA A 121 -17.21 -2.79 3.48
C ALA A 121 -16.21 -3.12 2.36
N PHE A 122 -15.04 -3.68 2.67
CA PHE A 122 -14.05 -4.02 1.65
C PHE A 122 -13.17 -5.20 2.05
N ALA A 123 -12.48 -5.79 1.07
CA ALA A 123 -11.49 -6.83 1.29
C ALA A 123 -10.26 -6.64 0.40
N ILE A 124 -9.10 -7.08 0.90
CA ILE A 124 -7.84 -7.17 0.16
C ILE A 124 -7.48 -8.63 -0.01
N MET A 125 -7.00 -8.97 -1.20
CA MET A 125 -6.63 -10.33 -1.55
C MET A 125 -5.33 -10.39 -2.34
N ASN A 126 -4.64 -11.52 -2.25
CA ASN A 126 -3.54 -11.83 -3.15
C ASN A 126 -4.01 -12.32 -4.53
N THR A 127 -3.06 -12.61 -5.42
CA THR A 127 -3.32 -13.14 -6.76
C THR A 127 -3.96 -14.52 -6.76
N ASN A 128 -3.81 -15.27 -5.66
CA ASN A 128 -4.40 -16.61 -5.46
C ASN A 128 -5.81 -16.54 -4.87
N LYS A 129 -6.39 -15.35 -4.72
CA LYS A 129 -7.72 -15.10 -4.14
C LYS A 129 -7.81 -15.40 -2.64
N GLU A 130 -6.69 -15.48 -1.94
CA GLU A 130 -6.71 -15.58 -0.48
C GLU A 130 -6.95 -14.19 0.10
N ILE A 131 -7.94 -14.08 0.99
CA ILE A 131 -8.27 -12.85 1.70
C ILE A 131 -7.15 -12.59 2.72
N LEU A 132 -6.51 -11.43 2.59
CA LEU A 132 -5.49 -10.95 3.52
C LEU A 132 -6.09 -10.04 4.60
N LEU A 133 -7.14 -9.29 4.24
CA LEU A 133 -7.86 -8.40 5.14
C LEU A 133 -9.31 -8.29 4.70
N GLU A 134 -10.22 -8.35 5.66
CA GLU A 134 -11.64 -8.04 5.47
C GLU A 134 -12.03 -6.96 6.47
N GLN A 135 -12.81 -5.97 6.01
CA GLN A 135 -13.33 -4.88 6.82
C GLN A 135 -14.82 -4.71 6.62
N LYS A 136 -15.53 -4.66 7.74
CA LYS A 136 -16.96 -4.34 7.78
C LYS A 136 -17.17 -2.86 7.47
N SER A 137 -18.38 -2.51 7.05
CA SER A 137 -18.76 -1.10 6.96
C SER A 137 -18.96 -0.47 8.34
N LYS A 138 -19.03 0.86 8.38
CA LYS A 138 -19.36 1.65 9.58
C LYS A 138 -20.68 1.21 10.23
N GLY A 139 -21.66 0.79 9.43
CA GLY A 139 -22.95 0.27 9.90
C GLY A 139 -22.90 -1.18 10.39
N GLY A 140 -21.72 -1.80 10.47
CA GLY A 140 -21.54 -3.18 10.89
C GLY A 140 -21.88 -4.22 9.82
N ARG A 141 -22.15 -3.81 8.58
CA ARG A 141 -22.44 -4.75 7.49
C ARG A 141 -21.16 -5.45 7.09
N THR A 142 -21.20 -6.78 7.02
CA THR A 142 -20.05 -7.59 6.62
C THR A 142 -19.72 -7.38 5.14
N PHE A 143 -18.48 -7.70 4.80
CA PHE A 143 -18.11 -7.82 3.40
C PHE A 143 -18.78 -9.06 2.80
N THR A 144 -19.22 -8.92 1.55
CA THR A 144 -19.81 -10.01 0.77
C THR A 144 -19.21 -9.92 -0.61
N PHE A 145 -18.53 -10.97 -1.06
CA PHE A 145 -17.98 -10.99 -2.41
C PHE A 145 -19.10 -10.88 -3.46
N PRO A 146 -18.95 -9.99 -4.45
CA PRO A 146 -19.83 -9.96 -5.61
C PRO A 146 -19.85 -11.32 -6.31
N PRO A 147 -21.03 -11.90 -6.61
CA PRO A 147 -21.12 -13.25 -7.17
C PRO A 147 -20.57 -13.38 -8.60
N HIS A 148 -20.40 -12.26 -9.30
CA HIS A 148 -19.92 -12.17 -10.68
C HIS A 148 -18.41 -11.88 -10.80
N LEU A 149 -17.71 -11.88 -9.66
CA LEU A 149 -16.29 -11.56 -9.59
C LEU A 149 -15.45 -12.78 -10.01
N TYR A 150 -15.32 -12.98 -11.33
CA TYR A 150 -14.38 -13.94 -11.90
C TYR A 150 -13.01 -13.27 -12.05
N PHE A 151 -12.10 -13.46 -11.08
CA PHE A 151 -10.69 -13.14 -11.34
C PHE A 151 -10.18 -14.14 -12.39
N ARG A 152 -10.12 -13.70 -13.65
CA ARG A 152 -9.37 -14.40 -14.69
C ARG A 152 -7.89 -14.24 -14.34
N THR A 153 -7.24 -15.37 -14.12
CA THR A 153 -5.78 -15.50 -13.92
C THR A 153 -5.03 -15.03 -15.14
#